data_AF-A0A373NY86-F1
#
_entry.id   AF-A0A373NY86-F1
#
_cell.length_a   1.000
_cell.length_b   1.000
_cell.length_c   1.000
_cell.angle_alpha   90.00
_cell.angle_beta   90.00
_cell.angle_gamma   90.00
#
_symmetry.space_group_name_H-M   'P 1'
#
loop_
_entity.id
_entity.type
_entity.pdbx_description
1 polymer ?
#
loop_
_entity_poly.entity_id
_entity_poly.type
_entity_poly.pdbx_seq_one_letter_code
_entity_poly.pdbx_strand_id
1 'polypeptide(L)'
;MEFDLARLQPKERASFALRALYEAAGCRKYHMGRFEEYGLYQENRSFLSSEQVITFTDLDGRLLALKPDVTLSIAKTAQPAPGETLKYYYHENVYRPSAESHTFKEISQMGLEMLGQVKEPEVRQTVCLAAQSLEQMGQPWVLEISHMGYLFGLFDALGVPEAARPGLLETLRAKNIHELRAAAKAAGLSDADANALTALLSLSGEYAVALPKAAALCRNARMEAAVAELNALAEPLAKAGGSIRLDLTLAGEMEYYNGLIFQGYLRPLPRPLLKGGRYDLLMQKFTPGADAIGFAVYLDELDRLSAPLPPVQQQNADQGMLNVALPKGRLGDKVYDLLARIGYGCPEDYNATRKLVVENPAAGIRYFLVKPSDVAIYVEHGAADVGIVGKDILTEASADVYELLDTGLGKCRMCVAAPADYQDDPSRPVRVATKFVNVAKSYYASMGRDIDIIKLNGSIELAPILGLSDVIVDIVETGTTLRENGLKVVTEFMPVSARFIANKASYQFKHNEMELMLTKLRAALAEQEAAK
;
A
#
# COMPACT_ATOMS: atom_id res chain seq x y z
N MET A 1 -1.63 22.16 40.50
CA MET A 1 -0.80 21.16 39.82
C MET A 1 -0.80 21.55 38.36
N GLU A 2 0.28 22.16 37.87
CA GLU A 2 0.40 22.48 36.44
C GLU A 2 0.73 21.19 35.68
N PHE A 3 0.01 20.94 34.59
CA PHE A 3 0.20 19.76 33.77
C PHE A 3 1.38 20.00 32.82
N ASP A 4 2.49 19.30 33.03
CA ASP A 4 3.68 19.42 32.19
C ASP A 4 3.48 18.64 30.88
N LEU A 5 3.19 19.37 29.80
CA LEU A 5 2.99 18.82 28.45
C LEU A 5 4.23 18.07 27.93
N ALA A 6 5.43 18.33 28.47
CA ALA A 6 6.65 17.64 28.04
C ALA A 6 6.70 16.17 28.48
N ARG A 7 5.90 15.76 29.47
CA ARG A 7 5.86 14.38 29.97
C ARG A 7 4.83 13.48 29.26
N LEU A 8 3.98 14.08 28.43
CA LEU A 8 2.96 13.37 27.67
C LEU A 8 3.60 12.52 26.57
N GLN A 9 3.03 11.34 26.34
CA GLN A 9 3.39 10.51 25.20
C GLN A 9 3.09 11.26 23.88
N PRO A 10 3.79 10.97 22.78
CA PRO A 10 3.55 11.59 21.48
C PRO A 10 2.08 11.63 21.07
N LYS A 11 1.35 10.51 21.23
CA LYS A 11 -0.09 10.45 20.89
C LYS A 11 -0.98 11.35 21.75
N GLU A 12 -0.66 11.53 23.03
CA GLU A 12 -1.42 12.39 23.93
C GLU A 12 -1.22 13.86 23.55
N ARG A 13 0.04 14.26 23.32
CA ARG A 13 0.37 15.61 22.83
C ARG A 13 -0.33 15.92 21.51
N ALA A 14 -0.26 14.98 20.57
CA ALA A 14 -0.96 15.09 19.28
C ALA A 14 -2.46 15.26 19.48
N SER A 15 -3.10 14.44 20.33
CA SER A 15 -4.54 14.54 20.60
C SER A 15 -4.95 15.92 21.11
N PHE A 16 -4.18 16.52 22.03
CA PHE A 16 -4.46 17.88 22.53
C PHE A 16 -4.25 18.94 21.46
N ALA A 17 -3.14 18.87 20.71
CA ALA A 17 -2.81 19.85 19.67
C ALA A 17 -3.85 19.84 18.54
N LEU A 18 -4.20 18.64 18.06
CA LEU A 18 -5.20 18.47 17.02
C LEU A 18 -6.59 18.92 17.49
N ARG A 19 -6.95 18.66 18.76
CA ARG A 19 -8.22 19.12 19.32
C ARG A 19 -8.30 20.66 19.29
N ALA A 20 -7.26 21.32 19.78
CA ALA A 20 -7.19 22.78 19.77
C ALA A 20 -7.26 23.33 18.34
N LEU A 21 -6.56 22.70 17.39
CA LEU A 21 -6.59 23.04 15.97
C LEU A 21 -7.99 22.96 15.38
N TYR A 22 -8.71 21.85 15.62
CA TYR A 22 -10.03 21.63 15.03
C TYR A 22 -11.11 22.51 15.65
N GLU A 23 -11.07 22.72 16.97
CA GLU A 23 -11.99 23.63 17.66
C GLU A 23 -11.77 25.09 17.20
N ALA A 24 -10.52 25.52 17.03
CA ALA A 24 -10.20 26.84 16.48
C ALA A 24 -10.68 27.02 15.02
N ALA A 25 -10.74 25.93 14.26
CA ALA A 25 -11.28 25.90 12.90
C ALA A 25 -12.81 25.83 12.83
N GLY A 26 -13.50 25.88 13.98
CA GLY A 26 -14.96 25.85 14.09
C GLY A 26 -15.57 24.46 14.04
N CYS A 27 -14.76 23.40 14.15
CA CYS A 27 -15.26 22.03 14.19
C CYS A 27 -15.77 21.69 15.60
N ARG A 28 -16.88 20.96 15.66
CA ARG A 28 -17.47 20.51 16.93
C ARG A 28 -17.08 19.07 17.20
N LYS A 29 -16.85 18.72 18.47
CA LYS A 29 -16.61 17.31 18.83
C LYS A 29 -17.88 16.50 18.57
N TYR A 30 -17.77 15.46 17.77
CA TYR A 30 -18.82 14.48 17.58
C TYR A 30 -18.80 13.47 18.73
N HIS A 31 -19.97 13.16 19.28
CA HIS A 31 -20.10 12.14 20.33
C HIS A 31 -20.79 10.91 19.74
N MET A 32 -20.12 9.77 19.81
CA MET A 32 -20.59 8.53 19.20
C MET A 32 -21.12 7.57 20.26
N GLY A 33 -22.22 6.88 19.95
CA GLY A 33 -22.65 5.72 20.73
C GLY A 33 -21.59 4.63 20.65
N ARG A 34 -21.29 3.92 21.74
CA ARG A 34 -20.20 2.91 21.77
C ARG A 34 -20.53 1.65 20.98
N PHE A 35 -21.82 1.31 20.87
CA PHE A 35 -22.32 0.08 20.29
C PHE A 35 -23.21 0.39 19.08
N GLU A 36 -23.08 -0.40 18.02
CA GLU A 36 -23.86 -0.25 16.79
C GLU A 36 -24.35 -1.61 16.28
N GLU A 37 -25.51 -1.62 15.62
CA GLU A 37 -26.07 -2.84 15.05
C GLU A 37 -25.23 -3.33 13.89
N TYR A 38 -24.94 -4.64 13.86
CA TYR A 38 -24.14 -5.26 12.81
C TYR A 38 -24.74 -5.05 11.40
N GLY A 39 -26.07 -4.97 11.29
CA GLY A 39 -26.79 -4.75 10.04
C GLY A 39 -26.30 -3.50 9.28
N LEU A 40 -25.95 -2.43 9.99
CA LEU A 40 -25.38 -1.22 9.38
C LEU A 40 -24.13 -1.55 8.55
N TYR A 41 -23.20 -2.31 9.14
CA TYR A 41 -21.94 -2.64 8.48
C TYR A 41 -22.15 -3.69 7.38
N GLN A 42 -23.06 -4.64 7.60
CA GLN A 42 -23.39 -5.66 6.61
C GLN A 42 -23.98 -5.06 5.32
N GLU A 43 -24.87 -4.08 5.44
CA GLU A 43 -25.51 -3.39 4.30
C GLU A 43 -24.58 -2.41 3.58
N ASN A 44 -23.43 -2.10 4.18
CA ASN A 44 -22.47 -1.10 3.71
C ASN A 44 -21.05 -1.66 3.56
N ARG A 45 -20.92 -2.98 3.33
CA ARG A 45 -19.62 -3.66 3.20
C ARG A 45 -18.69 -3.03 2.16
N SER A 46 -19.23 -2.52 1.07
CA SER A 46 -18.48 -1.83 0.01
C SER A 46 -17.79 -0.53 0.46
N PHE A 47 -18.15 -0.02 1.64
CA PHE A 47 -17.57 1.19 2.23
C PHE A 47 -16.57 0.89 3.36
N LEU A 48 -16.33 -0.40 3.65
CA LEU A 48 -15.42 -0.81 4.72
C LEU A 48 -14.04 -1.14 4.17
N SER A 49 -13.01 -0.76 4.93
CA SER A 49 -11.63 -1.13 4.65
C SER A 49 -11.31 -2.61 4.99
N SER A 50 -12.20 -3.29 5.71
CA SER A 50 -12.11 -4.72 6.02
C SER A 50 -13.49 -5.35 5.97
N GLU A 51 -13.61 -6.48 5.27
CA GLU A 51 -14.87 -7.24 5.19
C GLU A 51 -15.26 -7.90 6.52
N GLN A 52 -14.27 -8.14 7.38
CA GLN A 52 -14.46 -8.80 8.66
C GLN A 52 -14.77 -7.78 9.76
N VAL A 53 -15.96 -7.88 10.30
CA VAL A 53 -16.45 -7.04 11.41
C VAL A 53 -16.59 -7.91 12.64
N ILE A 54 -16.05 -7.46 13.77
CA ILE A 54 -16.14 -8.18 15.04
C ILE A 54 -17.56 -8.01 15.57
N THR A 55 -18.25 -9.12 15.83
CA THR A 55 -19.63 -9.12 16.29
C THR A 55 -19.77 -9.71 17.69
N PHE A 56 -20.79 -9.27 18.41
CA PHE A 56 -21.18 -9.80 19.71
C PHE A 56 -22.69 -9.66 19.90
N THR A 57 -23.27 -10.46 20.78
CA THR A 57 -24.72 -10.49 21.00
C THR A 57 -25.11 -9.58 22.16
N ASP A 58 -26.11 -8.73 21.94
CA ASP A 58 -26.73 -7.89 22.96
C ASP A 58 -27.58 -8.73 23.94
N LEU A 59 -27.99 -8.13 25.06
CA LEU A 59 -28.84 -8.77 26.07
C LEU A 59 -30.18 -9.25 25.50
N ASP A 60 -30.69 -8.56 24.48
CA ASP A 60 -31.95 -8.88 23.79
C ASP A 60 -31.76 -9.81 22.56
N GLY A 61 -30.56 -10.37 22.38
CA GLY A 61 -30.25 -11.29 21.27
C GLY A 61 -29.91 -10.62 19.94
N ARG A 62 -29.94 -9.29 19.87
CA ARG A 62 -29.54 -8.52 18.67
C ARG A 62 -28.03 -8.65 18.45
N LEU A 63 -27.62 -8.70 17.18
CA LEU A 63 -26.20 -8.74 16.82
C LEU A 63 -25.64 -7.33 16.72
N LEU A 64 -24.69 -7.02 17.58
CA LEU A 64 -23.93 -5.77 17.62
C LEU A 64 -22.55 -5.97 17.01
N ALA A 65 -21.91 -4.86 16.66
CA ALA A 65 -20.56 -4.83 16.12
C ALA A 65 -19.65 -3.91 16.94
N LEU A 66 -18.38 -4.31 17.10
CA LEU A 66 -17.33 -3.37 17.44
C LEU A 66 -17.00 -2.56 16.17
N LYS A 67 -16.91 -1.24 16.30
CA LYS A 67 -16.82 -0.35 15.15
C LYS A 67 -15.56 -0.64 14.32
N PRO A 68 -15.68 -1.03 13.05
CA PRO A 68 -14.55 -1.15 12.13
C PRO A 68 -14.19 0.20 11.50
N ASP A 69 -15.11 1.16 11.53
CA ASP A 69 -15.05 2.45 10.88
C ASP A 69 -15.88 3.50 11.64
N VAL A 70 -15.43 4.75 11.62
CA VAL A 70 -16.11 5.88 12.28
C VAL A 70 -16.93 6.70 11.27
N THR A 71 -16.40 6.91 10.07
CA THR A 71 -17.01 7.75 9.04
C THR A 71 -18.40 7.25 8.64
N LEU A 72 -18.58 5.92 8.47
CA LEU A 72 -19.89 5.32 8.19
C LEU A 72 -20.93 5.66 9.28
N SER A 73 -20.53 5.55 10.54
CA SER A 73 -21.40 5.81 11.68
C SER A 73 -21.78 7.29 11.75
N ILE A 74 -20.84 8.20 11.53
CA ILE A 74 -21.13 9.65 11.47
C ILE A 74 -22.05 9.97 10.29
N ALA A 75 -21.80 9.43 9.09
CA ALA A 75 -22.61 9.68 7.92
C ALA A 75 -24.08 9.26 8.13
N LYS A 76 -24.32 8.14 8.83
CA LYS A 76 -25.66 7.67 9.18
C LYS A 76 -26.40 8.63 10.12
N THR A 77 -25.71 9.18 11.12
CA THR A 77 -26.35 9.88 12.25
C THR A 77 -26.33 11.40 12.15
N ALA A 78 -25.38 12.00 11.43
CA ALA A 78 -25.25 13.46 11.33
C ALA A 78 -26.35 14.13 10.49
N GLN A 79 -26.84 13.47 9.43
CA GLN A 79 -27.99 13.87 8.59
C GLN A 79 -28.16 15.40 8.42
N PRO A 80 -27.25 16.08 7.69
CA PRO A 80 -27.27 17.54 7.53
C PRO A 80 -28.55 18.01 6.83
N ALA A 81 -29.06 19.17 7.24
CA ALA A 81 -30.18 19.80 6.55
C ALA A 81 -29.77 20.30 5.15
N PRO A 82 -30.71 20.48 4.20
CA PRO A 82 -30.41 21.03 2.89
C PRO A 82 -29.73 22.41 2.98
N GLY A 83 -28.55 22.54 2.35
CA GLY A 83 -27.75 23.78 2.39
C GLY A 83 -26.95 23.99 3.67
N GLU A 84 -26.98 23.05 4.61
CA GLU A 84 -26.15 23.07 5.82
C GLU A 84 -24.80 22.40 5.56
N THR A 85 -23.74 22.93 6.20
CA THR A 85 -22.44 22.27 6.28
C THR A 85 -22.13 21.96 7.75
N LEU A 86 -22.10 20.69 8.09
CA LEU A 86 -21.68 20.22 9.41
C LEU A 86 -20.17 20.02 9.42
N LYS A 87 -19.51 20.48 10.49
CA LYS A 87 -18.05 20.37 10.69
C LYS A 87 -17.78 19.66 12.01
N TYR A 88 -17.33 18.42 11.92
CA TYR A 88 -17.13 17.57 13.08
C TYR A 88 -15.69 17.09 13.19
N TYR A 89 -15.26 16.85 14.41
CA TYR A 89 -14.07 16.04 14.69
C TYR A 89 -14.39 14.99 15.74
N TYR A 90 -13.65 13.88 15.75
CA TYR A 90 -13.83 12.79 16.69
C TYR A 90 -12.49 12.29 17.21
N HIS A 91 -12.50 11.61 18.35
CA HIS A 91 -11.37 10.85 18.89
C HIS A 91 -11.91 9.52 19.38
N GLU A 92 -11.70 8.46 18.61
CA GLU A 92 -12.33 7.16 18.80
C GLU A 92 -11.37 6.02 18.45
N ASN A 93 -11.67 4.84 18.97
CA ASN A 93 -10.95 3.61 18.64
C ASN A 93 -11.79 2.77 17.67
N VAL A 94 -11.17 2.25 16.62
CA VAL A 94 -11.77 1.25 15.72
C VAL A 94 -11.09 -0.09 15.85
N TYR A 95 -11.80 -1.16 15.52
CA TYR A 95 -11.36 -2.53 15.76
C TYR A 95 -11.41 -3.32 14.45
N ARG A 96 -10.26 -3.91 14.08
CA ARG A 96 -10.11 -4.65 12.81
C ARG A 96 -9.33 -5.94 13.05
N PRO A 97 -9.55 -7.00 12.26
CA PRO A 97 -8.62 -8.13 12.27
C PRO A 97 -7.24 -7.71 11.79
N SER A 98 -6.22 -8.37 12.31
CA SER A 98 -4.83 -8.24 11.89
C SER A 98 -4.35 -9.58 11.36
N ALA A 99 -4.05 -9.63 10.06
CA ALA A 99 -3.47 -10.82 9.44
C ALA A 99 -2.07 -11.12 10.00
N GLU A 100 -1.30 -10.07 10.33
CA GLU A 100 0.07 -10.17 10.84
C GLU A 100 0.14 -10.83 12.23
N SER A 101 -0.72 -10.39 13.15
CA SER A 101 -0.72 -10.86 14.54
C SER A 101 -1.70 -12.01 14.80
N HIS A 102 -2.44 -12.44 13.77
CA HIS A 102 -3.50 -13.46 13.88
C HIS A 102 -4.50 -13.18 15.02
N THR A 103 -4.78 -11.90 15.29
CA THR A 103 -5.71 -11.43 16.32
C THR A 103 -6.37 -10.11 15.90
N PHE A 104 -7.20 -9.52 16.74
CA PHE A 104 -7.80 -8.21 16.51
C PHE A 104 -6.85 -7.08 16.94
N LYS A 105 -6.88 -5.98 16.19
CA LYS A 105 -6.15 -4.75 16.46
C LYS A 105 -7.15 -3.66 16.81
N GLU A 106 -6.89 -2.99 17.92
CA GLU A 106 -7.47 -1.70 18.26
C GLU A 106 -6.63 -0.59 17.60
N ILE A 107 -7.30 0.39 16.98
CA ILE A 107 -6.68 1.49 16.26
C ILE A 107 -7.23 2.79 16.81
N SER A 108 -6.41 3.53 17.55
CA SER A 108 -6.72 4.88 18.00
C SER A 108 -6.58 5.87 16.85
N GLN A 109 -7.65 6.63 16.60
CA GLN A 109 -7.65 7.65 15.55
C GLN A 109 -8.39 8.91 15.97
N MET A 110 -7.92 10.02 15.41
CA MET A 110 -8.58 11.32 15.51
C MET A 110 -8.88 11.82 14.12
N GLY A 111 -10.14 12.09 13.81
CA GLY A 111 -10.54 12.48 12.46
C GLY A 111 -11.43 13.70 12.43
N LEU A 112 -11.61 14.22 11.23
CA LEU A 112 -12.41 15.39 10.92
C LEU A 112 -13.29 15.09 9.72
N GLU A 113 -14.57 15.45 9.80
CA GLU A 113 -15.57 15.23 8.77
C GLU A 113 -16.30 16.55 8.47
N MET A 114 -16.38 16.92 7.18
CA MET A 114 -17.25 17.97 6.66
C MET A 114 -18.35 17.34 5.83
N LEU A 115 -19.62 17.58 6.19
CA LEU A 115 -20.79 16.89 5.64
C LEU A 115 -21.86 17.89 5.20
N GLY A 116 -22.59 17.59 4.12
CA GLY A 116 -23.71 18.39 3.63
C GLY A 116 -23.31 19.21 2.41
N GLN A 117 -23.40 20.54 2.49
CA GLN A 117 -22.95 21.41 1.41
C GLN A 117 -21.42 21.54 1.42
N VAL A 118 -20.75 20.57 0.81
CA VAL A 118 -19.28 20.57 0.63
C VAL A 118 -18.96 21.09 -0.77
N LYS A 119 -18.34 22.27 -0.83
CA LYS A 119 -17.83 22.88 -2.08
C LYS A 119 -16.35 23.21 -1.91
N GLU A 120 -15.79 23.96 -2.84
CA GLU A 120 -14.36 24.31 -2.86
C GLU A 120 -13.84 24.86 -1.51
N PRO A 121 -14.55 25.76 -0.79
CA PRO A 121 -14.04 26.27 0.49
C PRO A 121 -13.89 25.19 1.57
N GLU A 122 -14.83 24.26 1.66
CA GLU A 122 -14.82 23.15 2.62
C GLU A 122 -13.73 22.13 2.27
N VAL A 123 -13.57 21.82 0.98
CA VAL A 123 -12.48 20.96 0.49
C VAL A 123 -11.13 21.57 0.83
N ARG A 124 -10.92 22.84 0.49
CA ARG A 124 -9.70 23.59 0.82
C ARG A 124 -9.43 23.60 2.31
N GLN A 125 -10.44 23.92 3.13
CA GLN A 125 -10.29 23.96 4.58
C GLN A 125 -9.89 22.58 5.13
N THR A 126 -10.51 21.50 4.66
CA THR A 126 -10.22 20.13 5.11
C THR A 126 -8.78 19.73 4.80
N VAL A 127 -8.30 19.97 3.57
CA VAL A 127 -6.93 19.61 3.16
C VAL A 127 -5.89 20.48 3.89
N CYS A 128 -6.17 21.77 4.09
CA CYS A 128 -5.32 22.64 4.90
C CYS A 128 -5.24 22.17 6.36
N LEU A 129 -6.36 21.73 6.94
CA LEU A 129 -6.36 21.17 8.30
C LEU A 129 -5.61 19.84 8.37
N ALA A 130 -5.62 19.03 7.31
CA ALA A 130 -4.78 17.83 7.22
C ALA A 130 -3.28 18.18 7.22
N ALA A 131 -2.86 19.16 6.42
CA ALA A 131 -1.48 19.65 6.41
C ALA A 131 -1.07 20.22 7.79
N GLN A 132 -1.92 21.05 8.39
CA GLN A 132 -1.70 21.60 9.73
C GLN A 132 -1.66 20.52 10.80
N SER A 133 -2.43 19.44 10.66
CA SER A 133 -2.40 18.29 11.56
C SER A 133 -1.02 17.61 11.55
N LEU A 134 -0.42 17.46 10.38
CA LEU A 134 0.95 16.93 10.25
C LEU A 134 1.99 17.87 10.87
N GLU A 135 1.83 19.18 10.65
CA GLU A 135 2.72 20.21 11.24
C GLU A 135 2.75 20.15 12.77
N GLN A 136 1.59 19.90 13.42
CA GLN A 136 1.51 19.76 14.88
C GLN A 136 2.35 18.59 15.43
N MET A 137 2.77 17.64 14.60
CA MET A 137 3.59 16.51 15.03
C MET A 137 5.06 16.88 15.25
N GLY A 138 5.51 18.04 14.76
CA GLY A 138 6.87 18.54 14.95
C GLY A 138 7.94 17.66 14.28
N GLN A 139 7.58 16.95 13.21
CA GLN A 139 8.47 16.10 12.43
C GLN A 139 8.42 16.53 10.96
N PRO A 140 9.50 16.33 10.17
CA PRO A 140 9.43 16.53 8.73
C PRO A 140 8.33 15.67 8.11
N TRP A 141 7.47 16.28 7.30
CA TRP A 141 6.27 15.65 6.79
C TRP A 141 6.04 15.91 5.30
N VAL A 142 5.29 15.00 4.69
CA VAL A 142 4.82 15.09 3.30
C VAL A 142 3.31 14.91 3.29
N LEU A 143 2.58 15.78 2.58
CA LEU A 143 1.18 15.56 2.21
C LEU A 143 1.12 15.24 0.71
N GLU A 144 0.75 14.01 0.40
CA GLU A 144 0.56 13.53 -0.96
C GLU A 144 -0.92 13.65 -1.34
N ILE A 145 -1.21 14.21 -2.51
CA ILE A 145 -2.56 14.53 -2.98
C ILE A 145 -2.81 13.86 -4.33
N SER A 146 -4.04 13.40 -4.53
CA SER A 146 -4.53 12.77 -5.75
C SER A 146 -5.99 13.13 -6.03
N HIS A 147 -6.48 12.72 -7.20
CA HIS A 147 -7.85 12.95 -7.59
C HIS A 147 -8.39 11.83 -8.49
N MET A 148 -9.37 11.06 -7.98
CA MET A 148 -9.95 9.92 -8.71
C MET A 148 -10.63 10.35 -10.01
N GLY A 149 -11.22 11.56 -10.03
CA GLY A 149 -11.79 12.15 -11.26
C GLY A 149 -10.78 12.28 -12.40
N TYR A 150 -9.49 12.53 -12.12
CA TYR A 150 -8.46 12.58 -13.15
C TYR A 150 -8.20 11.20 -13.73
N LEU A 151 -7.98 10.21 -12.85
CA LEU A 151 -7.66 8.84 -13.24
C LEU A 151 -8.81 8.16 -14.00
N PHE A 152 -10.04 8.26 -13.50
CA PHE A 152 -11.20 7.72 -14.20
C PHE A 152 -11.50 8.51 -15.47
N GLY A 153 -11.26 9.83 -15.49
CA GLY A 153 -11.31 10.60 -16.72
C GLY A 153 -10.31 10.11 -17.77
N LEU A 154 -9.10 9.72 -17.36
CA LEU A 154 -8.13 9.10 -18.27
C LEU A 154 -8.62 7.72 -18.74
N PHE A 155 -9.14 6.87 -17.86
CA PHE A 155 -9.73 5.58 -18.27
C PHE A 155 -10.86 5.73 -19.28
N ASP A 156 -11.75 6.71 -19.08
CA ASP A 156 -12.84 7.01 -19.99
C ASP A 156 -12.29 7.49 -21.36
N ALA A 157 -11.27 8.35 -21.37
CA ALA A 157 -10.63 8.84 -22.60
C ALA A 157 -9.88 7.75 -23.37
N LEU A 158 -9.32 6.75 -22.67
CA LEU A 158 -8.61 5.62 -23.26
C LEU A 158 -9.54 4.46 -23.64
N GLY A 159 -10.84 4.55 -23.32
CA GLY A 159 -11.80 3.47 -23.57
C GLY A 159 -11.54 2.21 -22.74
N VAL A 160 -10.99 2.34 -21.53
CA VAL A 160 -10.69 1.19 -20.65
C VAL A 160 -12.01 0.49 -20.23
N PRO A 161 -12.18 -0.80 -20.55
CA PRO A 161 -13.36 -1.56 -20.15
C PRO A 161 -13.51 -1.61 -18.63
N GLU A 162 -14.74 -1.51 -18.11
CA GLU A 162 -15.00 -1.52 -16.66
C GLU A 162 -14.42 -2.75 -15.96
N ALA A 163 -14.55 -3.93 -16.58
CA ALA A 163 -14.01 -5.18 -16.06
C ALA A 163 -12.47 -5.18 -15.90
N ALA A 164 -11.76 -4.35 -16.67
CA ALA A 164 -10.29 -4.24 -16.60
C ALA A 164 -9.81 -3.20 -15.58
N ARG A 165 -10.67 -2.27 -15.16
CA ARG A 165 -10.29 -1.15 -14.28
C ARG A 165 -9.69 -1.61 -12.96
N PRO A 166 -10.23 -2.60 -12.22
CA PRO A 166 -9.66 -3.02 -10.94
C PRO A 166 -8.21 -3.47 -11.03
N GLY A 167 -7.86 -4.33 -12.01
CA GLY A 167 -6.49 -4.81 -12.20
C GLY A 167 -5.52 -3.70 -12.65
N LEU A 168 -5.99 -2.73 -13.44
CA LEU A 168 -5.19 -1.56 -13.81
C LEU A 168 -4.95 -0.62 -12.61
N LEU A 169 -5.96 -0.45 -11.74
CA LEU A 169 -5.82 0.34 -10.51
C LEU A 169 -4.81 -0.31 -9.55
N GLU A 170 -4.85 -1.63 -9.40
CA GLU A 170 -3.90 -2.37 -8.57
C GLU A 170 -2.45 -2.20 -9.05
N THR A 171 -2.21 -2.34 -10.36
CA THR A 171 -0.87 -2.16 -10.95
C THR A 171 -0.38 -0.71 -10.89
N LEU A 172 -1.27 0.28 -11.02
CA LEU A 172 -0.97 1.70 -10.79
C LEU A 172 -0.58 1.97 -9.34
N ARG A 173 -1.35 1.44 -8.38
CA ARG A 173 -1.10 1.57 -6.93
C ARG A 173 0.24 0.97 -6.54
N ALA A 174 0.60 -0.16 -7.13
CA ALA A 174 1.90 -0.81 -6.94
C ALA A 174 3.05 -0.08 -7.67
N LYS A 175 2.76 0.95 -8.48
CA LYS A 175 3.72 1.60 -9.39
C LYS A 175 4.43 0.62 -10.33
N ASN A 176 3.74 -0.45 -10.69
CA ASN A 176 4.30 -1.56 -11.47
C ASN A 176 4.13 -1.32 -12.96
N ILE A 177 5.10 -0.65 -13.57
CA ILE A 177 5.05 -0.25 -14.98
C ILE A 177 4.92 -1.47 -15.91
N HIS A 178 5.63 -2.55 -15.58
CA HIS A 178 5.68 -3.75 -16.42
C HIS A 178 4.33 -4.46 -16.45
N GLU A 179 3.75 -4.73 -15.28
CA GLU A 179 2.43 -5.37 -15.17
C GLU A 179 1.31 -4.44 -15.64
N LEU A 180 1.42 -3.12 -15.42
CA LEU A 180 0.47 -2.13 -15.94
C LEU A 180 0.41 -2.15 -17.47
N ARG A 181 1.56 -2.19 -18.15
CA ARG A 181 1.59 -2.27 -19.62
C ARG A 181 0.98 -3.57 -20.13
N ALA A 182 1.31 -4.69 -19.50
CA ALA A 182 0.76 -6.00 -19.87
C ALA A 182 -0.77 -6.04 -19.65
N ALA A 183 -1.25 -5.55 -18.52
CA ALA A 183 -2.68 -5.46 -18.20
C ALA A 183 -3.42 -4.52 -19.17
N ALA A 184 -2.82 -3.38 -19.54
CA ALA A 184 -3.41 -2.46 -20.53
C ALA A 184 -3.58 -3.15 -21.90
N LYS A 185 -2.56 -3.89 -22.34
CA LYS A 185 -2.63 -4.68 -23.59
C LYS A 185 -3.68 -5.78 -23.53
N ALA A 186 -3.76 -6.51 -22.42
CA ALA A 186 -4.78 -7.53 -22.21
C ALA A 186 -6.21 -6.95 -22.20
N ALA A 187 -6.35 -5.70 -21.75
CA ALA A 187 -7.61 -4.95 -21.80
C ALA A 187 -7.95 -4.38 -23.19
N GLY A 188 -7.11 -4.63 -24.21
CA GLY A 188 -7.35 -4.22 -25.60
C GLY A 188 -6.84 -2.82 -25.96
N LEU A 189 -6.04 -2.16 -25.11
CA LEU A 189 -5.51 -0.83 -25.40
C LEU A 189 -4.42 -0.87 -26.48
N SER A 190 -4.37 0.20 -27.29
CA SER A 190 -3.29 0.41 -28.26
C SER A 190 -1.93 0.64 -27.56
N ASP A 191 -0.81 0.56 -28.29
CA ASP A 191 0.51 0.92 -27.70
C ASP A 191 0.55 2.39 -27.25
N ALA A 192 -0.09 3.28 -28.00
CA ALA A 192 -0.17 4.70 -27.64
C ALA A 192 -0.96 4.90 -26.34
N ASP A 193 -2.06 4.17 -26.14
CA ASP A 193 -2.89 4.27 -24.94
C ASP A 193 -2.24 3.61 -23.73
N ALA A 194 -1.59 2.46 -23.92
CA ALA A 194 -0.78 1.83 -22.88
C ALA A 194 0.37 2.75 -22.44
N ASN A 195 1.05 3.41 -23.39
CA ASN A 195 2.08 4.41 -23.09
C ASN A 195 1.50 5.60 -22.31
N ALA A 196 0.37 6.14 -22.74
CA ALA A 196 -0.30 7.23 -22.05
C ALA A 196 -0.68 6.87 -20.60
N LEU A 197 -1.16 5.65 -20.38
CA LEU A 197 -1.48 5.15 -19.05
C LEU A 197 -0.21 5.02 -18.18
N THR A 198 0.87 4.44 -18.73
CA THR A 198 2.14 4.33 -17.99
C THR A 198 2.79 5.68 -17.70
N ALA A 199 2.54 6.70 -18.54
CA ALA A 199 3.05 8.06 -18.33
C ALA A 199 2.44 8.71 -17.08
N LEU A 200 1.30 8.23 -16.58
CA LEU A 200 0.71 8.71 -15.32
C LEU A 200 1.67 8.59 -14.12
N LEU A 201 2.52 7.56 -14.12
CA LEU A 201 3.53 7.34 -13.07
C LEU A 201 4.59 8.45 -13.03
N SER A 202 4.81 9.14 -14.16
CA SER A 202 5.71 10.30 -14.24
C SER A 202 5.08 11.59 -13.71
N LEU A 203 3.79 11.58 -13.37
CA LEU A 203 3.07 12.68 -12.74
C LEU A 203 3.08 12.58 -11.20
N SER A 204 3.96 11.75 -10.64
CA SER A 204 4.27 11.70 -9.21
C SER A 204 5.46 12.63 -8.91
N GLY A 205 5.31 13.54 -7.95
CA GLY A 205 6.39 14.46 -7.59
C GLY A 205 5.93 15.69 -6.82
N GLU A 206 6.80 16.70 -6.74
CA GLU A 206 6.47 17.99 -6.12
C GLU A 206 5.24 18.62 -6.78
N TYR A 207 4.30 19.08 -5.95
CA TYR A 207 2.99 19.56 -6.40
C TYR A 207 3.08 20.67 -7.45
N ALA A 208 3.97 21.64 -7.22
CA ALA A 208 4.18 22.79 -8.11
C ALA A 208 4.73 22.39 -9.50
N VAL A 209 5.42 21.25 -9.60
CA VAL A 209 6.00 20.75 -10.86
C VAL A 209 5.06 19.78 -11.56
N ALA A 210 4.38 18.92 -10.81
CA ALA A 210 3.53 17.86 -11.34
C ALA A 210 2.16 18.39 -11.80
N LEU A 211 1.57 19.36 -11.11
CA LEU A 211 0.23 19.87 -11.42
C LEU A 211 0.12 20.53 -12.81
N PRO A 212 1.06 21.39 -13.25
CA PRO A 212 1.04 21.93 -14.62
C PRO A 212 1.16 20.84 -15.69
N LYS A 213 1.95 19.78 -15.42
CA LYS A 213 2.07 18.63 -16.33
C LYS A 213 0.76 17.85 -16.42
N ALA A 214 0.10 17.63 -15.28
CA ALA A 214 -1.21 16.98 -15.25
C ALA A 214 -2.26 17.78 -16.03
N ALA A 215 -2.27 19.11 -15.88
CA ALA A 215 -3.15 20.01 -16.63
C ALA A 215 -2.93 19.90 -18.15
N ALA A 216 -1.67 19.85 -18.60
CA ALA A 216 -1.34 19.73 -20.02
C ALA A 216 -1.73 18.38 -20.64
N LEU A 217 -1.96 17.35 -19.83
CA LEU A 217 -2.30 16.00 -20.26
C LEU A 217 -3.80 15.68 -20.19
N CYS A 218 -4.64 16.66 -19.80
CA CYS A 218 -6.09 16.52 -19.81
C CYS A 218 -6.61 16.13 -21.20
N ARG A 219 -7.53 15.16 -21.23
CA ARG A 219 -8.16 14.66 -22.48
C ARG A 219 -9.66 14.91 -22.54
N ASN A 220 -10.28 15.32 -21.44
CA ASN A 220 -11.70 15.59 -21.35
C ASN A 220 -12.04 16.51 -20.17
N ALA A 221 -13.29 16.99 -20.14
CA ALA A 221 -13.80 17.89 -19.11
C ALA A 221 -13.72 17.32 -17.68
N ARG A 222 -13.78 15.99 -17.52
CA ARG A 222 -13.68 15.34 -16.22
C ARG A 222 -12.27 15.49 -15.63
N MET A 223 -11.23 15.34 -16.47
CA MET A 223 -9.84 15.59 -16.06
C MET A 223 -9.61 17.08 -15.79
N GLU A 224 -10.17 17.97 -16.61
CA GLU A 224 -10.07 19.42 -16.42
C GLU A 224 -10.70 19.87 -15.10
N ALA A 225 -11.87 19.34 -14.75
CA ALA A 225 -12.54 19.61 -13.48
C ALA A 225 -11.68 19.15 -12.28
N ALA A 226 -11.10 17.94 -12.36
CA ALA A 226 -10.19 17.43 -11.34
C ALA A 226 -8.95 18.32 -11.17
N VAL A 227 -8.35 18.78 -12.27
CA VAL A 227 -7.21 19.71 -12.24
C VAL A 227 -7.62 21.08 -11.67
N ALA A 228 -8.84 21.54 -11.92
CA ALA A 228 -9.35 22.79 -11.35
C ALA A 228 -9.47 22.69 -9.81
N GLU A 229 -10.01 21.59 -9.29
CA GLU A 229 -10.06 21.32 -7.85
C GLU A 229 -8.64 21.25 -7.24
N LEU A 230 -7.69 20.59 -7.91
CA LEU A 230 -6.29 20.55 -7.48
C LEU A 230 -5.63 21.94 -7.51
N ASN A 231 -5.87 22.75 -8.55
CA ASN A 231 -5.33 24.11 -8.63
C ASN A 231 -5.84 25.01 -7.51
N ALA A 232 -7.10 24.86 -7.08
CA ALA A 232 -7.67 25.62 -5.97
C ALA A 232 -6.95 25.36 -4.62
N LEU A 233 -6.21 24.25 -4.50
CA LEU A 233 -5.41 23.90 -3.32
C LEU A 233 -3.97 24.45 -3.38
N ALA A 234 -3.49 24.88 -4.55
CA ALA A 234 -2.08 25.22 -4.76
C ALA A 234 -1.60 26.40 -3.89
N GLU A 235 -2.30 27.54 -3.92
CA GLU A 235 -1.90 28.72 -3.14
C GLU A 235 -2.01 28.49 -1.61
N PRO A 236 -3.11 27.93 -1.08
CA PRO A 236 -3.22 27.63 0.35
C PRO A 236 -2.12 26.69 0.86
N LEU A 237 -1.77 25.66 0.08
CA LEU A 237 -0.79 24.66 0.48
C LEU A 237 0.66 25.10 0.24
N ALA A 238 0.92 26.05 -0.67
CA ALA A 238 2.26 26.62 -0.87
C ALA A 238 2.83 27.30 0.39
N LYS A 239 1.96 27.65 1.35
CA LYS A 239 2.33 28.28 2.63
C LYS A 239 2.58 27.26 3.75
N ALA A 240 2.45 25.96 3.48
CA ALA A 240 2.66 24.93 4.48
C ALA A 240 4.15 24.74 4.80
N GLY A 241 4.47 24.33 6.04
CA GLY A 241 5.85 24.14 6.50
C GLY A 241 6.53 22.87 5.97
N GLY A 242 5.76 21.91 5.46
CA GLY A 242 6.24 20.66 4.90
C GLY A 242 6.14 20.56 3.38
N SER A 243 6.35 19.35 2.85
CA SER A 243 6.35 19.10 1.41
C SER A 243 4.97 18.67 0.93
N ILE A 244 4.52 19.24 -0.20
CA ILE A 244 3.28 18.85 -0.87
C ILE A 244 3.65 18.13 -2.16
N ARG A 245 3.09 16.94 -2.34
CA ARG A 245 3.32 16.11 -3.52
C ARG A 245 2.00 15.81 -4.23
N LEU A 246 2.05 15.74 -5.55
CA LEU A 246 0.96 15.22 -6.38
C LEU A 246 1.32 13.80 -6.78
N ASP A 247 0.37 12.88 -6.65
CA ASP A 247 0.48 11.53 -7.18
C ASP A 247 -0.87 11.03 -7.68
N LEU A 248 -1.06 11.03 -8.99
CA LEU A 248 -2.32 10.62 -9.62
C LEU A 248 -2.50 9.09 -9.71
N THR A 249 -1.61 8.33 -9.06
CA THR A 249 -1.65 6.85 -8.99
C THR A 249 -2.12 6.31 -7.63
N LEU A 250 -2.49 7.18 -6.70
CA LEU A 250 -3.07 6.86 -5.37
C LEU A 250 -4.50 6.27 -5.44
N ALA A 251 -4.74 5.35 -6.36
CA ALA A 251 -6.01 4.67 -6.51
C ALA A 251 -6.12 3.45 -5.58
N GLY A 252 -7.31 3.24 -5.00
CA GLY A 252 -7.63 1.97 -4.35
C GLY A 252 -7.00 1.72 -2.98
N GLU A 253 -6.52 2.76 -2.28
CA GLU A 253 -6.23 2.61 -0.83
C GLU A 253 -7.48 2.75 0.03
N MET A 254 -8.55 3.34 -0.50
CA MET A 254 -9.81 3.62 0.21
C MET A 254 -10.95 3.56 -0.84
N GLU A 255 -11.47 2.36 -1.09
CA GLU A 255 -12.35 2.02 -2.23
C GLU A 255 -13.61 2.87 -2.37
N TYR A 256 -14.01 3.57 -1.31
CA TYR A 256 -15.20 4.40 -1.31
C TYR A 256 -14.99 5.86 -1.73
N TYR A 257 -13.75 6.34 -1.86
CA TYR A 257 -13.53 7.72 -2.30
C TYR A 257 -13.82 7.90 -3.79
N ASN A 258 -14.48 9.01 -4.12
CA ASN A 258 -14.96 9.31 -5.47
C ASN A 258 -14.44 10.64 -6.02
N GLY A 259 -13.61 11.37 -5.26
CA GLY A 259 -13.06 12.67 -5.65
C GLY A 259 -11.58 12.83 -5.26
N LEU A 260 -11.26 13.93 -4.56
CA LEU A 260 -9.94 14.19 -4.00
C LEU A 260 -9.55 13.10 -2.98
N ILE A 261 -8.29 12.68 -2.97
CA ILE A 261 -7.70 11.76 -1.99
C ILE A 261 -6.38 12.35 -1.52
N PHE A 262 -6.02 12.16 -0.26
CA PHE A 262 -4.74 12.60 0.26
C PHE A 262 -4.23 11.74 1.42
N GLN A 263 -2.92 11.71 1.55
CA GLN A 263 -2.20 10.95 2.58
C GLN A 263 -1.07 11.77 3.18
N GLY A 264 -0.94 11.70 4.50
CA GLY A 264 0.09 12.40 5.24
C GLY A 264 1.11 11.43 5.82
N TYR A 265 2.39 11.73 5.62
CA TYR A 265 3.52 10.94 6.06
C TYR A 265 4.41 11.75 6.99
N LEU A 266 4.98 11.11 8.01
CA LEU A 266 6.07 11.66 8.81
C LEU A 266 7.35 10.89 8.51
N ARG A 267 8.48 11.59 8.39
CA ARG A 267 9.79 10.98 8.07
C ARG A 267 10.17 9.80 8.97
N PRO A 268 9.91 9.80 10.29
CA PRO A 268 10.29 8.68 11.15
C PRO A 268 9.35 7.48 11.06
N LEU A 269 8.21 7.59 10.38
CA LEU A 269 7.18 6.56 10.35
C LEU A 269 7.21 5.79 9.02
N PRO A 270 7.03 4.45 9.04
CA PRO A 270 7.13 3.62 7.85
C PRO A 270 5.85 3.56 7.01
N ARG A 271 4.77 4.18 7.48
CA ARG A 271 3.42 4.13 6.91
C ARG A 271 2.76 5.52 7.02
N PRO A 272 1.71 5.81 6.23
CA PRO A 272 0.96 7.06 6.35
C PRO A 272 0.39 7.24 7.77
N LEU A 273 0.62 8.42 8.36
CA LEU A 273 0.01 8.83 9.62
C LEU A 273 -1.42 9.33 9.43
N LEU A 274 -1.71 9.90 8.26
CA LEU A 274 -3.00 10.52 7.96
C LEU A 274 -3.51 9.98 6.63
N LYS A 275 -4.80 9.67 6.55
CA LYS A 275 -5.47 9.36 5.28
C LYS A 275 -6.82 10.06 5.21
N GLY A 276 -7.16 10.60 4.04
CA GLY A 276 -8.41 11.32 3.84
C GLY A 276 -8.80 11.41 2.38
N GLY A 277 -10.02 11.91 2.15
CA GLY A 277 -10.56 12.06 0.83
C GLY A 277 -12.04 12.41 0.82
N ARG A 278 -12.56 12.58 -0.38
CA ARG A 278 -13.95 12.92 -0.68
C ARG A 278 -14.77 11.65 -0.96
N TYR A 279 -15.90 11.49 -0.28
CA TYR A 279 -16.70 10.27 -0.25
C TYR A 279 -18.21 10.53 -0.42
N ASP A 280 -18.58 11.32 -1.42
CA ASP A 280 -19.97 11.76 -1.57
C ASP A 280 -20.95 10.58 -1.71
N LEU A 281 -20.56 9.47 -2.37
CA LEU A 281 -21.44 8.30 -2.57
C LEU A 281 -21.92 7.69 -1.24
N LEU A 282 -21.05 7.65 -0.22
CA LEU A 282 -21.42 7.15 1.10
C LEU A 282 -22.42 8.08 1.78
N MET A 283 -22.17 9.38 1.73
CA MET A 283 -23.04 10.39 2.35
C MET A 283 -24.42 10.43 1.67
N GLN A 284 -24.45 10.37 0.35
CA GLN A 284 -25.68 10.40 -0.47
C GLN A 284 -26.58 9.19 -0.24
N LYS A 285 -26.02 8.05 0.22
CA LYS A 285 -26.82 6.87 0.61
C LYS A 285 -27.71 7.16 1.82
N PHE A 286 -27.27 8.00 2.76
CA PHE A 286 -28.02 8.35 3.96
C PHE A 286 -28.74 9.69 3.85
N THR A 287 -28.19 10.65 3.10
CA THR A 287 -28.76 11.98 2.90
C THR A 287 -28.60 12.39 1.44
N PRO A 288 -29.62 12.16 0.59
CA PRO A 288 -29.54 12.47 -0.84
C PRO A 288 -29.16 13.94 -1.11
N GLY A 289 -28.16 14.14 -1.97
CA GLY A 289 -27.64 15.46 -2.33
C GLY A 289 -26.64 16.08 -1.34
N ALA A 290 -26.31 15.39 -0.24
CA ALA A 290 -25.23 15.78 0.65
C ALA A 290 -23.88 15.23 0.16
N ASP A 291 -22.87 16.09 0.14
CA ASP A 291 -21.49 15.76 -0.19
C ASP A 291 -20.67 15.58 1.11
N ALA A 292 -19.50 14.95 1.03
CA ALA A 292 -18.66 14.73 2.21
C ALA A 292 -17.17 14.61 1.91
N ILE A 293 -16.36 15.22 2.79
CA ILE A 293 -14.89 15.10 2.78
C ILE A 293 -14.38 15.04 4.22
N GLY A 294 -13.33 14.26 4.42
CA GLY A 294 -12.72 14.15 5.74
C GLY A 294 -11.42 13.38 5.75
N PHE A 295 -10.85 13.21 6.93
CA PHE A 295 -9.63 12.46 7.14
C PHE A 295 -9.52 11.91 8.56
N ALA A 296 -8.65 10.92 8.74
CA ALA A 296 -8.27 10.38 10.02
C ALA A 296 -6.75 10.44 10.20
N VAL A 297 -6.31 10.77 11.42
CA VAL A 297 -4.94 10.69 11.92
C VAL A 297 -4.84 9.45 12.80
N TYR A 298 -3.97 8.52 12.45
CA TYR A 298 -3.76 7.25 13.16
C TYR A 298 -2.79 7.44 14.33
N LEU A 299 -3.33 7.72 15.52
CA LEU A 299 -2.57 8.10 16.69
C LEU A 299 -1.60 7.01 17.18
N ASP A 300 -1.94 5.73 17.00
CA ASP A 300 -1.07 4.62 17.41
C ASP A 300 0.26 4.58 16.65
N GLU A 301 0.32 5.11 15.44
CA GLU A 301 1.58 5.18 14.71
C GLU A 301 2.57 6.15 15.39
N LEU A 302 2.08 7.12 16.17
CA LEU A 302 2.92 8.05 16.93
C LEU A 302 3.61 7.39 18.12
N ASP A 303 3.12 6.26 18.62
CA ASP A 303 3.80 5.53 19.70
C ASP A 303 5.18 5.03 19.24
N ARG A 304 5.39 4.84 17.93
CA ARG A 304 6.70 4.52 17.35
C ARG A 304 7.72 5.63 17.52
N LEU A 305 7.29 6.89 17.68
CA LEU A 305 8.20 8.02 17.90
C LEU A 305 8.85 7.99 19.28
N SER A 306 8.27 7.27 20.25
CA SER A 306 8.86 7.06 21.57
C SER A 306 9.95 5.99 21.58
N ALA A 307 10.04 5.15 20.53
CA ALA A 307 11.04 4.11 20.45
C ALA A 307 12.43 4.73 20.23
N PRO A 308 13.49 4.27 20.94
CA PRO A 308 14.84 4.71 20.67
C PRO A 308 15.23 4.30 19.24
N LEU A 309 15.99 5.17 18.57
CA LEU A 309 16.57 4.82 17.27
C LEU A 309 17.38 3.52 17.39
N PRO A 310 17.31 2.59 16.43
CA PRO A 310 18.16 1.41 16.42
C PRO A 310 19.65 1.78 16.50
N PRO A 311 20.50 1.02 17.23
CA PRO A 311 21.93 1.33 17.39
C PRO A 311 22.67 1.58 16.07
N VAL A 312 22.29 0.84 15.02
CA VAL A 312 22.84 0.97 13.66
C VAL A 312 22.52 2.33 13.02
N GLN A 313 21.37 2.91 13.36
CA GLN A 313 20.97 4.24 12.88
C GLN A 313 21.52 5.37 13.76
N GLN A 314 21.83 5.09 15.03
CA GLN A 314 22.45 6.07 15.95
C GLN A 314 23.87 6.47 15.54
N GLN A 315 24.65 5.52 14.98
CA GLN A 315 26.07 5.75 14.67
C GLN A 315 26.32 6.70 13.50
N ASN A 316 25.32 6.93 12.62
CA ASN A 316 25.44 7.73 11.40
C ASN A 316 24.11 8.41 11.03
N ALA A 317 23.36 8.93 12.01
CA ALA A 317 22.06 9.58 11.78
C ALA A 317 22.16 10.77 10.78
N ASP A 318 23.31 11.44 10.74
CA ASP A 318 23.56 12.62 9.91
C ASP A 318 23.92 12.32 8.44
N GLN A 319 24.25 11.08 8.07
CA GLN A 319 24.75 10.75 6.71
C GLN A 319 23.67 10.38 5.69
N GLY A 320 22.39 10.35 6.06
CA GLY A 320 21.29 10.25 5.09
C GLY A 320 21.33 9.04 4.15
N MET A 321 21.89 7.90 4.57
CA MET A 321 22.07 6.74 3.69
C MET A 321 20.73 6.11 3.27
N LEU A 322 20.70 5.52 2.07
CA LEU A 322 19.62 4.64 1.62
C LEU A 322 19.83 3.24 2.21
N ASN A 323 18.86 2.75 2.97
CA ASN A 323 18.88 1.43 3.55
C ASN A 323 18.31 0.40 2.56
N VAL A 324 19.07 -0.64 2.25
CA VAL A 324 18.76 -1.60 1.19
C VAL A 324 18.72 -3.02 1.75
N ALA A 325 17.55 -3.66 1.76
CA ALA A 325 17.42 -5.07 2.13
C ALA A 325 17.78 -5.98 0.94
N LEU A 326 18.78 -6.86 1.13
CA LEU A 326 19.25 -7.77 0.09
C LEU A 326 19.09 -9.24 0.50
N PRO A 327 18.68 -10.11 -0.44
CA PRO A 327 18.46 -11.52 -0.17
C PRO A 327 19.79 -12.27 -0.12
N LYS A 328 19.98 -13.14 0.87
CA LYS A 328 21.09 -14.11 0.89
C LYS A 328 20.84 -15.29 -0.06
N GLY A 329 21.92 -15.95 -0.46
CA GLY A 329 21.88 -17.17 -1.28
C GLY A 329 21.81 -16.88 -2.79
N ARG A 330 21.33 -17.85 -3.57
CA ARG A 330 21.43 -17.87 -5.04
C ARG A 330 20.88 -16.65 -5.76
N LEU A 331 19.79 -16.05 -5.26
CA LEU A 331 19.26 -14.81 -5.84
C LEU A 331 20.18 -13.62 -5.51
N GLY A 332 20.74 -13.61 -4.30
CA GLY A 332 21.68 -12.63 -3.82
C GLY A 332 22.85 -12.43 -4.77
N ASP A 333 23.54 -13.51 -5.16
CA ASP A 333 24.73 -13.44 -6.02
C ASP A 333 24.49 -12.60 -7.29
N LYS A 334 23.38 -12.87 -7.98
CA LYS A 334 22.97 -12.13 -9.19
C LYS A 334 22.66 -10.66 -8.90
N VAL A 335 22.04 -10.39 -7.75
CA VAL A 335 21.70 -9.04 -7.30
C VAL A 335 22.95 -8.25 -6.93
N TYR A 336 23.88 -8.85 -6.19
CA TYR A 336 25.13 -8.19 -5.79
C TYR A 336 25.99 -7.84 -7.00
N ASP A 337 26.09 -8.73 -7.98
CA ASP A 337 26.78 -8.46 -9.24
C ASP A 337 26.15 -7.29 -10.02
N LEU A 338 24.81 -7.26 -10.09
CA LEU A 338 24.10 -6.16 -10.75
C LEU A 338 24.39 -4.82 -10.05
N LEU A 339 24.30 -4.79 -8.71
CA LEU A 339 24.56 -3.61 -7.92
C LEU A 339 26.02 -3.14 -8.05
N ALA A 340 26.99 -4.06 -8.08
CA ALA A 340 28.40 -3.74 -8.29
C ALA A 340 28.64 -3.02 -9.63
N ARG A 341 28.01 -3.49 -10.72
CA ARG A 341 28.14 -2.88 -12.06
C ARG A 341 27.65 -1.44 -12.12
N ILE A 342 26.65 -1.09 -11.33
CA ILE A 342 26.07 0.26 -11.31
C ILE A 342 26.67 1.19 -10.25
N GLY A 343 27.78 0.79 -9.63
CA GLY A 343 28.50 1.56 -8.62
C GLY A 343 27.91 1.47 -7.21
N TYR A 344 27.04 0.49 -6.97
CA TYR A 344 26.43 0.20 -5.67
C TYR A 344 26.88 -1.17 -5.13
N GLY A 345 28.14 -1.53 -5.38
CA GLY A 345 28.69 -2.79 -4.86
C GLY A 345 28.72 -2.82 -3.33
N CYS A 346 28.54 -4.00 -2.75
CA CYS A 346 28.83 -4.23 -1.34
C CYS A 346 30.37 -4.25 -1.15
N PRO A 347 30.96 -3.43 -0.26
CA PRO A 347 32.41 -3.36 -0.09
C PRO A 347 33.01 -4.63 0.53
N GLU A 348 32.21 -5.40 1.25
CA GLU A 348 32.60 -6.68 1.83
C GLU A 348 32.14 -7.84 0.96
N ASP A 349 32.94 -8.90 0.92
CA ASP A 349 32.53 -10.19 0.37
C ASP A 349 31.40 -10.77 1.23
N TYR A 350 30.19 -10.76 0.68
CA TYR A 350 28.97 -11.19 1.36
C TYR A 350 28.93 -12.71 1.62
N ASN A 351 29.70 -13.51 0.87
CA ASN A 351 29.79 -14.96 1.07
C ASN A 351 30.75 -15.31 2.22
N ALA A 352 31.72 -14.44 2.49
CA ALA A 352 32.69 -14.63 3.58
C ALA A 352 32.29 -13.90 4.87
N THR A 353 31.59 -12.77 4.77
CA THR A 353 31.24 -11.95 5.94
C THR A 353 30.11 -12.59 6.77
N ARG A 354 30.26 -12.53 8.09
CA ARG A 354 29.17 -12.86 9.04
C ARG A 354 28.35 -11.63 9.42
N LYS A 355 28.70 -10.45 8.93
CA LYS A 355 27.96 -9.22 9.21
C LYS A 355 26.57 -9.29 8.58
N LEU A 356 25.59 -8.71 9.26
CA LEU A 356 24.22 -8.54 8.76
C LEU A 356 23.96 -7.12 8.26
N VAL A 357 24.83 -6.18 8.64
CA VAL A 357 24.80 -4.79 8.21
C VAL A 357 26.15 -4.46 7.61
N VAL A 358 26.15 -3.94 6.39
CA VAL A 358 27.37 -3.50 5.68
C VAL A 358 27.11 -2.12 5.11
N GLU A 359 28.01 -1.17 5.34
CA GLU A 359 27.89 0.20 4.81
C GLU A 359 28.80 0.39 3.60
N ASN A 360 28.31 1.11 2.59
CA ASN A 360 29.09 1.68 1.50
C ASN A 360 28.97 3.21 1.55
N PRO A 361 29.81 3.90 2.35
CA PRO A 361 29.74 5.35 2.50
C PRO A 361 29.95 6.11 1.19
N ALA A 362 30.80 5.60 0.29
CA ALA A 362 31.06 6.22 -1.01
C ALA A 362 29.81 6.26 -1.92
N ALA A 363 28.91 5.29 -1.74
CA ALA A 363 27.63 5.21 -2.44
C ALA A 363 26.45 5.80 -1.67
N GLY A 364 26.63 6.16 -0.39
CA GLY A 364 25.53 6.56 0.49
C GLY A 364 24.55 5.42 0.78
N ILE A 365 25.01 4.17 0.85
CA ILE A 365 24.15 2.99 1.03
C ILE A 365 24.50 2.22 2.29
N ARG A 366 23.47 1.71 2.96
CA ARG A 366 23.58 0.68 4.00
C ARG A 366 22.82 -0.57 3.58
N TYR A 367 23.51 -1.71 3.51
CA TYR A 367 22.92 -3.00 3.18
C TYR A 367 22.51 -3.76 4.43
N PHE A 368 21.33 -4.38 4.37
CA PHE A 368 20.87 -5.38 5.32
C PHE A 368 20.78 -6.74 4.63
N LEU A 369 21.62 -7.67 5.08
CA LEU A 369 21.69 -9.01 4.51
C LEU A 369 20.69 -9.92 5.23
N VAL A 370 19.54 -10.17 4.61
CA VAL A 370 18.41 -10.90 5.22
C VAL A 370 18.06 -12.16 4.43
N LYS A 371 17.23 -13.03 5.01
CA LYS A 371 16.68 -14.16 4.26
C LYS A 371 15.73 -13.64 3.18
N PRO A 372 15.63 -14.29 2.01
CA PRO A 372 14.72 -13.86 0.95
C PRO A 372 13.26 -13.68 1.41
N SER A 373 12.78 -14.53 2.33
CA SER A 373 11.44 -14.46 2.92
C SER A 373 11.18 -13.16 3.70
N ASP A 374 12.23 -12.50 4.17
CA ASP A 374 12.13 -11.39 5.12
C ASP A 374 12.33 -10.03 4.42
N VAL A 375 12.85 -10.00 3.18
CA VAL A 375 13.14 -8.74 2.46
C VAL A 375 11.89 -7.86 2.37
N ALA A 376 10.75 -8.43 1.98
CA ALA A 376 9.50 -7.69 1.86
C ALA A 376 9.06 -7.07 3.20
N ILE A 377 9.20 -7.82 4.30
CA ILE A 377 8.85 -7.37 5.66
C ILE A 377 9.76 -6.21 6.09
N TYR A 378 11.07 -6.32 5.87
CA TYR A 378 12.01 -5.26 6.22
C TYR A 378 11.70 -3.95 5.49
N VAL A 379 11.28 -4.03 4.23
CA VAL A 379 10.89 -2.86 3.43
C VAL A 379 9.53 -2.33 3.87
N GLU A 380 8.50 -3.17 4.00
CA GLU A 380 7.16 -2.75 4.40
C GLU A 380 7.15 -2.04 5.76
N HIS A 381 7.93 -2.54 6.72
CA HIS A 381 8.02 -1.94 8.06
C HIS A 381 9.00 -0.76 8.14
N GLY A 382 9.59 -0.34 7.01
CA GLY A 382 10.51 0.80 6.90
C GLY A 382 11.85 0.60 7.64
N ALA A 383 12.19 -0.63 8.00
CA ALA A 383 13.54 -0.94 8.46
C ALA A 383 14.53 -0.70 7.32
N ALA A 384 14.18 -1.15 6.11
CA ALA A 384 14.83 -0.82 4.84
C ALA A 384 13.97 0.14 4.02
N ASP A 385 14.60 1.01 3.25
CA ASP A 385 13.90 1.93 2.34
C ASP A 385 13.53 1.23 1.03
N VAL A 386 14.41 0.36 0.54
CA VAL A 386 14.23 -0.43 -0.69
C VAL A 386 14.75 -1.86 -0.50
N GLY A 387 14.36 -2.76 -1.40
CA GLY A 387 14.89 -4.13 -1.42
C GLY A 387 14.72 -4.83 -2.76
N ILE A 388 15.38 -5.98 -2.91
CA ILE A 388 15.20 -6.86 -4.07
C ILE A 388 14.71 -8.23 -3.62
N VAL A 389 13.53 -8.64 -4.08
CA VAL A 389 12.83 -9.84 -3.60
C VAL A 389 12.07 -10.53 -4.72
N GLY A 390 11.89 -11.85 -4.64
CA GLY A 390 11.11 -12.60 -5.62
C GLY A 390 9.62 -12.23 -5.60
N LYS A 391 8.98 -12.20 -6.78
CA LYS A 391 7.53 -11.99 -6.92
C LYS A 391 6.71 -13.02 -6.14
N ASP A 392 7.19 -14.26 -6.04
CA ASP A 392 6.60 -15.32 -5.23
C ASP A 392 6.44 -14.94 -3.76
N ILE A 393 7.49 -14.34 -3.17
CA ILE A 393 7.46 -13.87 -1.79
C ILE A 393 6.54 -12.65 -1.63
N LEU A 394 6.58 -11.71 -2.58
CA LEU A 394 5.70 -10.53 -2.55
C LEU A 394 4.22 -10.90 -2.61
N THR A 395 3.85 -11.78 -3.53
CA THR A 395 2.46 -12.24 -3.68
C THR A 395 2.01 -13.05 -2.47
N GLU A 396 2.86 -13.93 -1.94
CA GLU A 396 2.51 -14.70 -0.73
C GLU A 396 2.32 -13.80 0.50
N ALA A 397 3.20 -12.82 0.69
CA ALA A 397 3.14 -11.89 1.82
C ALA A 397 2.02 -10.84 1.67
N SER A 398 1.54 -10.59 0.44
CA SER A 398 0.66 -9.45 0.12
C SER A 398 1.22 -8.13 0.66
N ALA A 399 2.54 -7.94 0.49
CA ALA A 399 3.29 -6.85 1.13
C ALA A 399 2.84 -5.47 0.63
N ASP A 400 2.67 -4.52 1.55
CA ASP A 400 2.25 -3.14 1.24
C ASP A 400 3.45 -2.26 0.84
N VAL A 401 3.97 -2.50 -0.37
CA VAL A 401 5.16 -1.82 -0.93
C VAL A 401 4.91 -1.36 -2.37
N TYR A 402 5.74 -0.45 -2.87
CA TYR A 402 5.82 -0.19 -4.30
C TYR A 402 6.69 -1.24 -4.99
N GLU A 403 6.27 -1.73 -6.16
CA GLU A 403 6.97 -2.67 -7.03
C GLU A 403 7.51 -1.93 -8.27
N LEU A 404 8.64 -1.24 -8.10
CA LEU A 404 9.12 -0.21 -9.03
C LEU A 404 9.77 -0.77 -10.31
N LEU A 405 10.30 -2.00 -10.28
CA LEU A 405 10.98 -2.63 -11.41
C LEU A 405 11.00 -4.16 -11.32
N ASP A 406 10.66 -4.82 -12.43
CA ASP A 406 11.03 -6.20 -12.70
C ASP A 406 12.50 -6.26 -13.14
N THR A 407 13.35 -6.93 -12.37
CA THR A 407 14.78 -7.06 -12.69
C THR A 407 15.06 -8.15 -13.72
N GLY A 408 14.10 -9.04 -13.98
CA GLY A 408 14.29 -10.24 -14.79
C GLY A 408 15.29 -11.24 -14.22
N LEU A 409 15.79 -11.04 -12.99
CA LEU A 409 16.71 -11.95 -12.31
C LEU A 409 15.94 -13.11 -11.66
N GLY A 410 16.59 -14.27 -11.56
CA GLY A 410 16.03 -15.43 -10.86
C GLY A 410 14.74 -15.99 -11.50
N LYS A 411 14.59 -15.87 -12.83
CA LYS A 411 13.40 -16.33 -13.55
C LYS A 411 13.06 -17.78 -13.20
N CYS A 412 11.85 -17.99 -12.70
CA CYS A 412 11.23 -19.28 -12.43
C CYS A 412 9.72 -19.16 -12.66
N ARG A 413 8.96 -20.21 -12.38
CA ARG A 413 7.50 -20.18 -12.47
C ARG A 413 6.88 -20.86 -11.25
N MET A 414 5.76 -20.34 -10.80
CA MET A 414 4.90 -21.03 -9.84
C MET A 414 4.10 -22.11 -10.57
N CYS A 415 4.15 -23.33 -10.05
CA CYS A 415 3.54 -24.49 -10.67
C CYS A 415 2.67 -25.26 -9.69
N VAL A 416 1.66 -25.94 -10.24
CA VAL A 416 1.13 -27.16 -9.64
C VAL A 416 1.95 -28.32 -10.15
N ALA A 417 2.49 -29.14 -9.25
CA ALA A 417 3.17 -30.39 -9.60
C ALA A 417 2.58 -31.57 -8.82
N ALA A 418 2.60 -32.76 -9.44
CA ALA A 418 1.96 -33.95 -8.89
C ALA A 418 2.69 -35.22 -9.36
N PRO A 419 2.42 -36.39 -8.76
CA PRO A 419 2.87 -37.67 -9.29
C PRO A 419 2.50 -37.87 -10.77
N ALA A 420 3.32 -38.63 -11.51
CA ALA A 420 3.16 -38.78 -12.95
C ALA A 420 1.80 -39.35 -13.39
N ASP A 421 1.17 -40.16 -12.54
CA ASP A 421 -0.13 -40.81 -12.71
C ASP A 421 -1.30 -40.03 -12.09
N TYR A 422 -1.05 -38.86 -11.50
CA TYR A 422 -2.08 -38.03 -10.88
C TYR A 422 -3.22 -37.72 -11.85
N GLN A 423 -4.45 -37.92 -11.35
CA GLN A 423 -5.70 -37.51 -11.97
C GLN A 423 -6.52 -36.77 -10.91
N ASP A 424 -7.05 -35.60 -11.27
CA ASP A 424 -7.89 -34.82 -10.36
C ASP A 424 -9.24 -35.52 -10.14
N ASP A 425 -9.69 -35.56 -8.89
CA ASP A 425 -10.98 -36.10 -8.49
C ASP A 425 -11.89 -34.95 -8.01
N PRO A 426 -12.79 -34.44 -8.88
CA PRO A 426 -13.61 -33.28 -8.57
C PRO A 426 -14.63 -33.53 -7.45
N SER A 427 -14.82 -34.77 -6.99
CA SER A 427 -15.77 -35.11 -5.92
C SER A 427 -15.27 -34.80 -4.51
N ARG A 428 -13.97 -34.52 -4.32
CA ARG A 428 -13.37 -34.19 -3.02
C ARG A 428 -12.43 -33.00 -3.12
N PRO A 429 -12.13 -32.30 -2.00
CA PRO A 429 -11.09 -31.29 -1.97
C PRO A 429 -9.72 -31.86 -2.36
N VAL A 430 -8.92 -31.07 -3.08
CA VAL A 430 -7.52 -31.43 -3.41
C VAL A 430 -6.63 -31.14 -2.21
N ARG A 431 -5.84 -32.10 -1.76
CA ARG A 431 -4.83 -31.85 -0.72
C ARG A 431 -3.60 -31.22 -1.35
N VAL A 432 -3.29 -29.98 -0.98
CA VAL A 432 -2.21 -29.17 -1.55
C VAL A 432 -1.13 -28.93 -0.51
N ALA A 433 0.07 -29.49 -0.71
CA ALA A 433 1.22 -29.15 0.11
C ALA A 433 1.99 -27.96 -0.47
N THR A 434 2.26 -26.93 0.35
CA THR A 434 2.93 -25.73 -0.12
C THR A 434 3.50 -24.90 1.04
N LYS A 435 4.50 -24.06 0.73
CA LYS A 435 4.89 -22.93 1.58
C LYS A 435 4.15 -21.62 1.22
N PHE A 436 3.52 -21.57 0.04
CA PHE A 436 2.82 -20.42 -0.52
C PHE A 436 1.29 -20.58 -0.35
N VAL A 437 0.84 -20.44 0.89
CA VAL A 437 -0.55 -20.72 1.28
C VAL A 437 -1.52 -19.75 0.59
N ASN A 438 -1.20 -18.45 0.58
CA ASN A 438 -2.08 -17.44 0.01
C ASN A 438 -2.12 -17.55 -1.52
N VAL A 439 -0.97 -17.80 -2.16
CA VAL A 439 -0.90 -18.04 -3.61
C VAL A 439 -1.72 -19.26 -4.01
N ALA A 440 -1.57 -20.38 -3.30
CA ALA A 440 -2.32 -21.60 -3.61
C ALA A 440 -3.83 -21.39 -3.43
N LYS A 441 -4.26 -20.77 -2.32
CA LYS A 441 -5.68 -20.45 -2.08
C LYS A 441 -6.25 -19.58 -3.19
N SER A 442 -5.55 -18.52 -3.59
CA SER A 442 -5.99 -17.62 -4.66
C SER A 442 -6.14 -18.34 -6.00
N TYR A 443 -5.13 -19.15 -6.39
CA TYR A 443 -5.15 -19.92 -7.62
C TYR A 443 -6.34 -20.89 -7.69
N TYR A 444 -6.56 -21.72 -6.66
CA TYR A 444 -7.67 -22.67 -6.68
C TYR A 444 -9.05 -22.02 -6.51
N ALA A 445 -9.15 -20.93 -5.75
CA ALA A 445 -10.38 -20.14 -5.67
C ALA A 445 -10.78 -19.57 -7.04
N SER A 446 -9.81 -19.11 -7.85
CA SER A 446 -10.06 -18.61 -9.20
C SER A 446 -10.64 -19.68 -10.16
N MET A 447 -10.44 -20.96 -9.84
CA MET A 447 -10.99 -22.09 -10.59
C MET A 447 -12.26 -22.67 -9.96
N GLY A 448 -12.73 -22.13 -8.83
CA GLY A 448 -13.86 -22.68 -8.07
C GLY A 448 -13.59 -24.08 -7.50
N ARG A 449 -12.33 -24.37 -7.14
CA ARG A 449 -11.90 -25.70 -6.65
C ARG A 449 -11.60 -25.65 -5.15
N ASP A 450 -12.27 -26.52 -4.40
CA ASP A 450 -12.00 -26.69 -2.97
C ASP A 450 -10.66 -27.41 -2.72
N ILE A 451 -9.94 -26.94 -1.71
CA ILE A 451 -8.61 -27.48 -1.35
C ILE A 451 -8.43 -27.62 0.16
N ASP A 452 -7.65 -28.61 0.54
CA ASP A 452 -7.09 -28.79 1.89
C ASP A 452 -5.60 -28.41 1.87
N ILE A 453 -5.26 -27.29 2.48
CA ILE A 453 -3.88 -26.78 2.53
C ILE A 453 -3.06 -27.50 3.61
N ILE A 454 -1.89 -27.99 3.23
CA ILE A 454 -0.86 -28.53 4.14
C ILE A 454 0.36 -27.63 4.05
N LYS A 455 0.54 -26.77 5.06
CA LYS A 455 1.67 -25.83 5.10
C LYS A 455 2.98 -26.56 5.40
N LEU A 456 3.97 -26.44 4.52
CA LEU A 456 5.33 -26.95 4.69
C LEU A 456 6.35 -25.82 4.53
N ASN A 457 7.53 -25.98 5.12
CA ASN A 457 8.61 -24.97 5.04
C ASN A 457 9.74 -25.37 4.08
N GLY A 458 9.81 -26.63 3.66
CA GLY A 458 10.84 -27.17 2.78
C GLY A 458 10.60 -28.64 2.45
N SER A 459 11.37 -29.19 1.51
CA SER A 459 11.23 -30.57 1.00
C SER A 459 9.79 -30.90 0.59
N ILE A 460 9.18 -29.98 -0.15
CA ILE A 460 7.75 -30.00 -0.45
C ILE A 460 7.42 -31.17 -1.40
N GLU A 461 8.35 -31.53 -2.29
CA GLU A 461 8.26 -32.65 -3.22
C GLU A 461 8.06 -34.00 -2.52
N LEU A 462 8.44 -34.12 -1.25
CA LEU A 462 8.26 -35.35 -0.48
C LEU A 462 6.79 -35.61 -0.12
N ALA A 463 5.96 -34.56 -0.05
CA ALA A 463 4.58 -34.69 0.42
C ALA A 463 3.70 -35.59 -0.45
N PRO A 464 3.70 -35.48 -1.81
CA PRO A 464 2.97 -36.43 -2.64
C PRO A 464 3.56 -37.84 -2.59
N ILE A 465 4.89 -37.96 -2.50
CA ILE A 465 5.58 -39.26 -2.48
C ILE A 465 5.16 -40.09 -1.27
N LEU A 466 4.98 -39.44 -0.12
CA LEU A 466 4.55 -40.08 1.13
C LEU A 466 3.02 -40.12 1.29
N GLY A 467 2.26 -39.69 0.28
CA GLY A 467 0.79 -39.64 0.33
C GLY A 467 0.20 -38.57 1.26
N LEU A 468 1.02 -37.63 1.74
CA LEU A 468 0.59 -36.50 2.59
C LEU A 468 -0.32 -35.55 1.80
N SER A 469 0.00 -35.28 0.54
CA SER A 469 -0.79 -34.42 -0.35
C SER A 469 -1.04 -35.09 -1.70
N ASP A 470 -2.03 -34.59 -2.44
CA ASP A 470 -2.30 -35.02 -3.81
C ASP A 470 -1.38 -34.29 -4.80
N VAL A 471 -1.15 -33.00 -4.54
CA VAL A 471 -0.31 -32.12 -5.37
C VAL A 471 0.55 -31.20 -4.48
N ILE A 472 1.48 -30.49 -5.12
CA ILE A 472 2.22 -29.38 -4.52
C ILE A 472 2.02 -28.10 -5.32
N VAL A 473 2.10 -26.96 -4.63
CA VAL A 473 2.26 -25.64 -5.26
C VAL A 473 3.62 -25.11 -4.84
N ASP A 474 4.55 -24.99 -5.78
CA ASP A 474 5.90 -24.47 -5.51
C ASP A 474 6.51 -23.80 -6.77
N ILE A 475 7.60 -23.06 -6.55
CA ILE A 475 8.38 -22.47 -7.63
C ILE A 475 9.27 -23.54 -8.28
N VAL A 476 9.36 -23.49 -9.60
CA VAL A 476 10.18 -24.39 -10.39
C VAL A 476 11.10 -23.54 -11.28
N GLU A 477 12.39 -23.90 -11.37
CA GLU A 477 13.35 -23.27 -12.31
C GLU A 477 13.77 -24.21 -13.44
N THR A 478 14.38 -25.37 -13.17
CA THR A 478 14.71 -26.38 -14.21
C THR A 478 13.80 -27.61 -14.17
N GLY A 479 13.09 -27.82 -13.05
CA GLY A 479 12.28 -29.02 -12.82
C GLY A 479 13.10 -30.31 -12.63
N THR A 480 14.41 -30.22 -12.39
CA THR A 480 15.26 -31.39 -12.14
C THR A 480 14.81 -32.13 -10.87
N THR A 481 14.63 -31.41 -9.76
CA THR A 481 14.18 -31.99 -8.48
C THR A 481 12.85 -32.71 -8.60
N LEU A 482 11.88 -32.15 -9.33
CA LEU A 482 10.58 -32.80 -9.56
C LEU A 482 10.75 -34.12 -10.30
N ARG A 483 11.52 -34.12 -11.40
CA ARG A 483 11.73 -35.32 -12.23
C ARG A 483 12.46 -36.43 -11.48
N GLU A 484 13.50 -36.09 -10.71
CA GLU A 484 14.25 -37.04 -9.89
C GLU A 484 13.39 -37.70 -8.81
N ASN A 485 12.27 -37.07 -8.44
CA ASN A 485 11.33 -37.55 -7.43
C ASN A 485 10.00 -38.05 -8.04
N GLY A 486 9.95 -38.31 -9.34
CA GLY A 486 8.77 -38.89 -10.00
C GLY A 486 7.57 -37.94 -10.13
N LEU A 487 7.78 -36.63 -9.95
CA LEU A 487 6.75 -35.61 -10.11
C LEU A 487 6.82 -34.97 -11.51
N LYS A 488 5.68 -34.52 -12.01
CA LYS A 488 5.55 -33.72 -13.23
C LYS A 488 4.86 -32.40 -12.93
N VAL A 489 5.20 -31.36 -13.69
CA VAL A 489 4.43 -30.11 -13.70
C VAL A 489 3.09 -30.39 -14.38
N VAL A 490 2.01 -30.10 -13.67
CA VAL A 490 0.63 -30.21 -14.17
C VAL A 490 0.22 -28.90 -14.83
N THR A 491 0.55 -27.77 -14.19
CA THR A 491 0.18 -26.43 -14.70
C THR A 491 1.20 -25.40 -14.22
N GLU A 492 1.55 -24.48 -15.11
CA GLU A 492 2.29 -23.26 -14.79
C GLU A 492 1.29 -22.09 -14.81
N PHE A 493 1.25 -21.27 -13.76
CA PHE A 493 0.21 -20.24 -13.64
C PHE A 493 0.72 -18.85 -13.25
N MET A 494 1.98 -18.71 -12.82
CA MET A 494 2.55 -17.41 -12.48
C MET A 494 4.05 -17.36 -12.82
N PRO A 495 4.50 -16.49 -13.73
CA PRO A 495 5.92 -16.25 -13.92
C PRO A 495 6.49 -15.52 -12.69
N VAL A 496 7.72 -15.87 -12.29
CA VAL A 496 8.38 -15.32 -11.11
C VAL A 496 9.76 -14.81 -11.49
N SER A 497 10.08 -13.59 -11.07
CA SER A 497 11.43 -13.02 -11.09
C SER A 497 11.58 -12.07 -9.91
N ALA A 498 12.80 -11.60 -9.68
CA ALA A 498 13.08 -10.62 -8.63
C ALA A 498 12.59 -9.22 -9.01
N ARG A 499 12.00 -8.54 -8.03
CA ARG A 499 11.45 -7.20 -8.10
C ARG A 499 12.25 -6.25 -7.22
N PHE A 500 12.52 -5.05 -7.71
CA PHE A 500 12.99 -3.95 -6.88
C PHE A 500 11.78 -3.24 -6.27
N ILE A 501 11.73 -3.22 -4.94
CA ILE A 501 10.62 -2.70 -4.16
C ILE A 501 11.03 -1.52 -3.28
N ALA A 502 10.07 -0.68 -2.90
CA ALA A 502 10.28 0.45 -2.01
C ALA A 502 9.20 0.57 -0.94
N ASN A 503 9.59 1.02 0.25
CA ASN A 503 8.65 1.43 1.28
C ASN A 503 7.91 2.70 0.83
N LYS A 504 6.58 2.73 0.99
CA LYS A 504 5.76 3.86 0.55
C LYS A 504 6.11 5.18 1.24
N ALA A 505 6.37 5.17 2.55
CA ALA A 505 6.74 6.36 3.30
C ALA A 505 8.16 6.82 2.93
N SER A 506 9.15 5.91 2.92
CA SER A 506 10.52 6.24 2.50
C SER A 506 10.57 6.80 1.08
N TYR A 507 9.73 6.30 0.16
CA TYR A 507 9.61 6.81 -1.20
C TYR A 507 9.24 8.29 -1.24
N GLN A 508 8.46 8.79 -0.28
CA GLN A 508 8.10 10.21 -0.21
C GLN A 508 9.27 11.11 0.18
N PHE A 509 10.19 10.61 1.02
CA PHE A 509 11.31 11.39 1.57
C PHE A 509 12.64 11.17 0.85
N LYS A 510 12.84 10.01 0.21
CA LYS A 510 14.09 9.60 -0.46
C LYS A 510 13.89 9.31 -1.95
N HIS A 511 12.90 9.98 -2.57
CA HIS A 511 12.51 9.75 -3.96
C HIS A 511 13.70 9.90 -4.93
N ASN A 512 14.53 10.93 -4.74
CA ASN A 512 15.63 11.23 -5.65
C ASN A 512 16.72 10.13 -5.62
N GLU A 513 17.06 9.66 -4.43
CA GLU A 513 18.02 8.57 -4.22
C GLU A 513 17.51 7.26 -4.83
N MET A 514 16.21 6.96 -4.65
CA MET A 514 15.56 5.79 -5.23
C MET A 514 15.48 5.88 -6.76
N GLU A 515 15.09 7.02 -7.33
CA GLU A 515 15.00 7.22 -8.79
C GLU A 515 16.37 7.14 -9.47
N LEU A 516 17.42 7.65 -8.82
CA LEU A 516 18.79 7.52 -9.32
C LEU A 516 19.20 6.04 -9.40
N MET A 517 18.93 5.26 -8.36
CA MET A 517 19.21 3.83 -8.34
C MET A 517 18.37 3.09 -9.40
N LEU A 518 17.08 3.38 -9.47
CA LEU A 518 16.15 2.80 -10.43
C LEU A 518 16.58 3.06 -11.89
N THR A 519 17.02 4.28 -12.19
CA THR A 519 17.53 4.67 -13.51
C THR A 519 18.76 3.85 -13.90
N LYS A 520 19.73 3.71 -12.98
CA LYS A 520 20.93 2.90 -13.23
C LYS A 520 20.62 1.41 -13.38
N LEU A 521 19.70 0.87 -12.56
CA LEU A 521 19.24 -0.51 -12.68
C LEU A 521 18.61 -0.77 -14.05
N ARG A 522 17.71 0.12 -14.50
CA ARG A 522 17.08 0.02 -15.82
C ARG A 522 18.11 0.03 -16.95
N ALA A 523 19.09 0.92 -16.91
CA ALA A 523 20.15 1.00 -17.91
C ALA A 523 20.97 -0.30 -17.98
N ALA A 524 21.44 -0.80 -16.84
CA ALA A 524 22.25 -2.02 -16.78
C ALA A 524 21.49 -3.28 -17.25
N LEU A 525 20.19 -3.37 -16.95
CA LEU A 525 19.36 -4.47 -17.42
C LEU A 525 19.10 -4.41 -18.94
N ALA A 526 18.86 -3.21 -19.49
CA ALA A 526 18.70 -3.02 -20.92
C ALA A 526 19.97 -3.39 -21.70
N GLU A 527 21.15 -3.03 -21.19
CA GLU A 527 22.45 -3.45 -21.76
C GLU A 527 22.62 -4.98 -21.73
N GLN A 528 22.20 -5.63 -20.64
CA GLN A 528 22.27 -7.08 -20.51
C GLN A 528 21.32 -7.81 -21.45
N GLU A 529 20.15 -7.23 -21.74
CA GLU A 529 19.21 -7.76 -22.74
C GLU A 529 19.73 -7.57 -24.16
N ALA A 530 20.33 -6.43 -24.49
CA ALA A 530 20.92 -6.18 -25.81
C ALA A 530 22.16 -7.06 -26.11
N ALA A 531 22.84 -7.54 -25.07
CA ALA A 531 24.00 -8.43 -25.19
C ALA A 531 23.65 -9.93 -25.32
N LYS A 532 22.37 -10.30 -25.17
CA LYS A 532 21.85 -11.67 -25.37
C LYS A 532 21.24 -11.82 -26.76
#